data_AF-A0A350UWL5-F1
#
_entry.id   AF-A0A350UWL5-F1
#
_cell.length_a   1.000
_cell.length_b   1.000
_cell.length_c   1.000
_cell.angle_alpha   90.00
_cell.angle_beta   90.00
_cell.angle_gamma   90.00
#
_symmetry.space_group_name_H-M   'P 1'
#
loop_
_entity.id
_entity.type
_entity.pdbx_description
1 polymer ?
#
loop_
_entity_poly.entity_id
_entity_poly.type
_entity_poly.pdbx_seq_one_letter_code
_entity_poly.pdbx_strand_id
1 'polypeptide(L)'
;GDILFQCTNIQNKLHKLDPETYPRDAKTAYNMESMEVVKIFSQAESKGMVIKTFYHSHPEHDAYFSDEDKRMALLDGEPTYPEASYLVVSVYSKEIKDEAWFAWDSQTRSFEKQNH
;
A
#
# COMPACT_ATOMS: atom_id res chain seq x y z
N GLY A 1 8.35 -13.70 15.41
CA GLY A 1 8.35 -12.22 15.46
C GLY A 1 8.09 -11.70 14.08
N ASP A 2 7.59 -10.48 13.96
CA ASP A 2 7.27 -9.88 12.67
C ASP A 2 8.54 -9.35 11.99
N ILE A 3 8.53 -9.31 10.65
CA ILE A 3 9.64 -8.81 9.83
C ILE A 3 9.10 -7.66 8.97
N LEU A 4 9.80 -6.53 8.99
CA LEU A 4 9.50 -5.39 8.14
C LEU A 4 10.36 -5.45 6.88
N PHE A 5 9.73 -5.24 5.73
CA PHE A 5 10.42 -5.07 4.45
C PHE A 5 10.14 -3.67 3.91
N GLN A 6 11.18 -3.02 3.38
CA GLN A 6 11.04 -1.77 2.64
C GLN A 6 11.04 -2.10 1.15
N CYS A 7 10.09 -1.50 0.43
CA CYS A 7 10.00 -1.59 -1.02
C CYS A 7 10.28 -0.22 -1.65
N THR A 8 10.98 -0.22 -2.77
CA THR A 8 11.21 0.97 -3.58
C THR A 8 9.94 1.34 -4.33
N ASN A 9 9.43 2.57 -4.14
CA ASN A 9 8.36 3.11 -4.96
C ASN A 9 8.94 3.61 -6.31
N ILE A 10 8.61 2.91 -7.40
CA ILE A 10 9.07 3.23 -8.76
C ILE A 10 8.09 4.10 -9.56
N GLN A 11 7.05 4.66 -8.95
CA GLN A 11 6.00 5.41 -9.65
C GLN A 11 6.54 6.55 -10.53
N ASN A 12 7.49 7.35 -10.04
CA ASN A 12 8.10 8.43 -10.83
C ASN A 12 8.86 7.92 -12.05
N LYS A 13 9.49 6.74 -11.96
CA LYS A 13 10.17 6.10 -13.08
C LYS A 13 9.17 5.66 -14.14
N LEU A 14 8.04 5.07 -13.71
CA LEU A 14 6.97 4.63 -14.60
C LEU A 14 6.28 5.82 -15.29
N HIS A 15 5.89 6.85 -14.52
CA HIS A 15 5.32 8.09 -15.04
C HIS A 15 6.21 8.76 -16.09
N LYS A 16 7.54 8.80 -15.86
CA LYS A 16 8.49 9.37 -16.82
C LYS A 16 8.59 8.54 -18.11
N LEU A 17 8.45 7.21 -18.01
CA LEU A 17 8.60 6.30 -19.15
C LEU A 17 7.33 6.26 -20.00
N ASP A 18 6.16 6.24 -19.36
CA ASP A 18 4.85 6.14 -19.99
C ASP A 18 3.80 6.89 -19.15
N PRO A 19 3.69 8.21 -19.33
CA PRO A 19 2.74 9.03 -18.58
C PRO A 19 1.28 8.80 -19.00
N GLU A 20 1.01 8.16 -20.15
CA GLU A 20 -0.36 7.82 -20.55
C GLU A 20 -0.87 6.65 -19.70
N THR A 21 -0.07 5.60 -19.55
CA THR A 21 -0.40 4.45 -18.68
C THR A 21 -0.29 4.79 -17.20
N TYR A 22 0.70 5.60 -16.82
CA TYR A 22 0.96 6.00 -15.43
C TYR A 22 0.83 7.51 -15.26
N PRO A 23 -0.39 8.09 -15.30
CA PRO A 23 -0.58 9.55 -15.29
C PRO A 23 -0.25 10.23 -13.96
N ARG A 24 -0.17 9.46 -12.87
CA ARG A 24 0.15 9.95 -11.52
C ARG A 24 1.64 9.87 -11.22
N ASP A 25 2.15 10.79 -10.43
CA ASP A 25 3.50 10.73 -9.88
C ASP A 25 3.52 10.04 -8.49
N ALA A 26 4.69 9.93 -7.88
CA ALA A 26 4.87 9.28 -6.58
C ALA A 26 4.24 10.04 -5.39
N LYS A 27 3.66 11.22 -5.60
CA LYS A 27 2.93 11.94 -4.54
C LYS A 27 1.51 11.41 -4.37
N THR A 28 0.93 10.81 -5.41
CA THR A 28 -0.49 10.42 -5.45
C THR A 28 -0.73 8.98 -5.93
N ALA A 29 0.35 8.24 -6.18
CA ALA A 29 0.33 6.82 -6.49
C ALA A 29 1.65 6.16 -6.05
N TYR A 30 1.61 4.84 -5.94
CA TYR A 30 2.79 4.02 -5.71
C TYR A 30 2.78 2.81 -6.64
N ASN A 31 3.97 2.39 -7.03
CA ASN A 31 4.21 1.08 -7.62
C ASN A 31 5.44 0.51 -6.93
N MET A 32 5.28 -0.61 -6.22
CA MET A 32 6.42 -1.29 -5.60
C MET A 32 7.26 -1.96 -6.68
N GLU A 33 8.59 -1.90 -6.55
CA GLU A 33 9.49 -2.58 -7.45
C GLU A 33 9.21 -4.09 -7.46
N SER A 34 8.90 -4.63 -8.63
CA SER A 34 8.32 -5.97 -8.76
C SER A 34 9.29 -7.10 -8.38
N MET A 35 10.60 -6.95 -8.62
CA MET A 35 11.59 -7.93 -8.20
C MET A 35 11.82 -7.92 -6.69
N GLU A 36 11.72 -6.77 -6.03
CA GLU A 36 11.72 -6.66 -4.57
C GLU A 36 10.49 -7.37 -3.97
N VAL A 37 9.30 -7.10 -4.51
CA VAL A 37 8.06 -7.77 -4.10
C VAL A 37 8.19 -9.29 -4.24
N VAL A 38 8.61 -9.79 -5.40
CA VAL A 38 8.81 -11.24 -5.61
C VAL A 38 9.75 -11.84 -4.57
N LYS A 39 10.89 -11.20 -4.29
CA LYS A 39 11.85 -11.68 -3.28
C LYS A 39 11.26 -11.71 -1.88
N ILE A 40 10.54 -10.65 -1.48
CA ILE A 40 9.91 -10.55 -0.17
C ILE A 40 8.88 -11.66 0.01
N PHE A 41 8.03 -11.87 -1.00
CA PHE A 41 6.98 -12.90 -0.96
C PHE A 41 7.57 -14.31 -0.92
N SER A 42 8.56 -14.61 -1.77
CA SER A 42 9.27 -15.90 -1.71
C SER A 42 9.95 -16.13 -0.36
N GLN A 43 10.53 -15.09 0.24
CA GLN A 43 11.12 -15.19 1.57
C GLN A 43 10.06 -15.47 2.64
N ALA A 44 8.92 -14.77 2.61
CA ALA A 44 7.83 -14.97 3.56
C ALA A 44 7.28 -16.39 3.46
N GLU A 45 7.01 -16.86 2.24
CA GLU A 45 6.53 -18.21 1.96
C GLU A 45 7.52 -19.28 2.46
N SER A 46 8.81 -19.14 2.18
CA SER A 46 9.84 -20.09 2.63
C SER A 46 9.94 -20.24 4.16
N LYS A 47 9.42 -19.25 4.90
CA LYS A 47 9.40 -19.21 6.37
C LYS A 47 8.01 -19.50 6.95
N GLY A 48 7.03 -19.86 6.12
CA GLY A 48 5.64 -20.07 6.55
C GLY A 48 5.00 -18.81 7.14
N MET A 49 5.43 -17.63 6.70
CA MET A 49 4.91 -16.35 7.17
C MET A 49 3.73 -15.89 6.32
N VAL A 50 2.82 -15.15 6.95
CA VAL A 50 1.70 -14.49 6.28
C VAL A 50 1.93 -13.00 6.19
N ILE A 51 1.37 -12.36 5.16
CA ILE A 51 1.39 -10.91 5.03
C ILE A 51 0.35 -10.32 5.97
N LYS A 52 0.82 -9.59 6.99
CA LYS A 52 -0.06 -8.92 7.98
C LYS A 52 -0.44 -7.51 7.58
N THR A 53 0.48 -6.77 6.94
CA THR A 53 0.30 -5.34 6.72
C THR A 53 1.02 -4.88 5.47
N PHE A 54 0.33 -4.07 4.67
CA PHE A 54 0.94 -3.17 3.69
C PHE A 54 1.00 -1.77 4.29
N TYR A 55 2.05 -1.01 4.00
CA TYR A 55 2.15 0.36 4.48
C TYR A 55 2.68 1.27 3.39
N HIS A 56 2.20 2.51 3.38
CA HIS A 56 2.69 3.55 2.49
C HIS A 56 2.48 4.93 3.10
N SER A 57 3.24 5.90 2.60
CA SER A 57 3.10 7.29 3.01
C SER A 57 2.21 8.06 2.03
N HIS A 58 1.46 9.03 2.54
CA HIS A 58 0.76 10.07 1.80
C HIS A 58 1.52 11.39 1.93
N PRO A 59 2.34 11.78 0.92
CA PRO A 59 3.06 13.04 0.93
C PRO A 59 2.10 14.22 0.74
N GLU A 60 2.10 15.18 1.67
CA GLU A 60 1.25 16.38 1.66
C GLU A 60 -0.26 16.09 1.65
N HIS A 61 -0.68 14.93 2.17
CA HIS A 61 -2.07 14.52 2.29
C HIS A 61 -2.32 13.83 3.65
N ASP A 62 -3.56 13.87 4.14
CA ASP A 62 -3.98 13.20 5.37
C ASP A 62 -3.97 11.67 5.24
N ALA A 63 -4.06 10.98 6.39
CA ALA A 63 -4.10 9.53 6.46
C ALA A 63 -5.52 9.01 6.21
N TYR A 64 -5.85 8.78 4.93
CA TYR A 64 -7.11 8.18 4.48
C TYR A 64 -6.84 7.09 3.44
N PHE A 65 -7.80 6.18 3.24
CA PHE A 65 -7.71 5.16 2.21
C PHE A 65 -8.31 5.69 0.89
N SER A 66 -7.44 6.11 -0.02
CA SER A 66 -7.81 6.74 -1.28
C SER A 66 -8.43 5.75 -2.27
N ASP A 67 -9.06 6.27 -3.34
CA ASP A 67 -9.57 5.40 -4.41
C ASP A 67 -8.45 4.68 -5.15
N GLU A 68 -7.24 5.25 -5.18
CA GLU A 68 -6.07 4.57 -5.74
C GLU A 68 -5.59 3.43 -4.85
N ASP A 69 -5.60 3.61 -3.52
CA ASP A 69 -5.26 2.54 -2.59
C ASP A 69 -6.23 1.37 -2.74
N LYS A 70 -7.54 1.66 -2.84
CA LYS A 70 -8.57 0.64 -3.12
C LYS A 70 -8.31 -0.06 -4.45
N ARG A 71 -8.02 0.69 -5.51
CA ARG A 71 -7.73 0.13 -6.84
C ARG A 71 -6.53 -0.81 -6.81
N MET A 72 -5.51 -0.49 -6.02
CA MET A 72 -4.29 -1.29 -5.89
C MET A 72 -4.47 -2.50 -4.95
N ALA A 73 -5.36 -2.41 -3.96
CA ALA A 73 -5.62 -3.49 -3.01
C ALA A 73 -6.60 -4.55 -3.53
N LEU A 74 -7.41 -4.21 -4.53
CA LEU A 74 -8.48 -5.05 -5.08
C LEU A 74 -8.12 -5.67 -6.43
N LEU A 75 -8.52 -6.93 -6.61
CA LEU A 75 -8.58 -7.62 -7.90
C LEU A 75 -10.04 -8.07 -8.12
N ASP A 76 -10.65 -7.63 -9.22
CA ASP A 76 -12.06 -7.91 -9.54
C ASP A 76 -13.04 -7.58 -8.39
N GLY A 77 -12.73 -6.54 -7.62
CA GLY A 77 -13.56 -6.06 -6.51
C GLY A 77 -13.39 -6.85 -5.20
N GLU A 78 -12.42 -7.76 -5.12
CA GLU A 78 -12.06 -8.51 -3.91
C GLU A 78 -10.64 -8.17 -3.47
N PRO A 79 -10.35 -8.10 -2.16
CA PRO A 79 -9.00 -7.83 -1.66
C PRO A 79 -8.07 -8.99 -2.03
N THR A 80 -6.89 -8.65 -2.53
CA THR A 80 -5.86 -9.68 -2.82
C THR A 80 -5.36 -10.33 -1.52
N TYR A 81 -5.40 -9.59 -0.40
CA TYR A 81 -5.03 -10.05 0.95
C TYR A 81 -6.10 -9.62 1.97
N PRO A 82 -7.20 -10.39 2.13
CA PRO A 82 -8.33 -10.00 2.97
C PRO A 82 -7.99 -9.88 4.46
N GLU A 83 -7.00 -10.63 4.93
CA GLU A 83 -6.56 -10.62 6.34
C GLU A 83 -5.50 -9.54 6.63
N ALA A 84 -4.96 -8.89 5.59
CA ALA A 84 -3.95 -7.86 5.77
C ALA A 84 -4.58 -6.50 6.08
N SER A 85 -3.96 -5.76 7.00
CA SER A 85 -4.26 -4.35 7.22
C SER A 85 -3.42 -3.45 6.32
N TYR A 86 -3.86 -2.22 6.14
CA TYR A 86 -3.14 -1.17 5.44
C TYR A 86 -2.87 -0.01 6.38
N LEU A 87 -1.61 0.33 6.57
CA LEU A 87 -1.15 1.49 7.34
C LEU A 87 -0.85 2.64 6.38
N VAL A 88 -1.65 3.70 6.45
CA VAL A 88 -1.40 4.95 5.72
C VAL A 88 -0.76 5.95 6.67
N VAL A 89 0.43 6.44 6.31
CA VAL A 89 1.17 7.42 7.11
C VAL A 89 1.10 8.79 6.43
N SER A 90 0.47 9.77 7.07
CA SER A 90 0.45 11.14 6.58
C SER A 90 1.79 11.82 6.83
N VAL A 91 2.38 12.41 5.78
CA VAL A 91 3.67 13.09 5.86
C VAL A 91 3.57 14.48 5.25
N TYR A 92 3.81 15.51 6.04
CA TYR A 92 3.90 16.90 5.58
C TYR A 92 5.27 17.48 5.87
N SER A 93 5.89 18.13 4.89
CA SER A 93 7.20 18.75 5.04
C SER A 93 8.26 17.80 5.61
N LYS A 94 8.19 16.51 5.23
CA LYS A 94 9.04 15.41 5.70
C LYS A 94 8.86 15.02 7.18
N GLU A 95 7.79 15.45 7.81
CA GLU A 95 7.40 15.04 9.17
C GLU A 95 6.13 14.21 9.13
N ILE A 96 6.07 13.17 9.96
CA ILE A 96 4.85 12.39 10.18
C ILE A 96 3.84 13.28 10.92
N LYS A 97 2.63 13.40 10.38
CA LYS A 97 1.55 14.19 10.99
C LYS A 97 0.45 13.33 11.58
N ASP A 98 0.16 12.19 10.97
CA ASP A 98 -0.89 11.28 11.41
C ASP A 98 -0.64 9.87 10.84
N GLU A 99 -1.33 8.89 11.38
CA GLU A 99 -1.42 7.54 10.82
C GLU A 99 -2.85 6.99 10.93
N ALA A 100 -3.23 6.16 9.97
CA ALA A 100 -4.51 5.49 9.99
C ALA A 100 -4.38 4.06 9.46
N TRP A 101 -5.05 3.15 10.16
CA TRP A 101 -5.11 1.74 9.83
C TRP A 101 -6.43 1.44 9.13
N PHE A 102 -6.38 0.63 8.09
CA PHE A 102 -7.55 0.17 7.33
C PHE A 102 -7.53 -1.34 7.18
N ALA A 103 -8.69 -1.98 7.27
CA ALA A 103 -8.84 -3.41 7.05
C ALA A 103 -10.11 -3.70 6.24
N TRP A 104 -10.11 -4.82 5.52
CA TRP A 104 -11.27 -5.23 4.73
C TRP A 104 -12.42 -5.68 5.63
N ASP A 105 -13.61 -5.09 5.41
CA ASP A 105 -14.87 -5.55 5.98
C ASP A 105 -15.67 -6.28 4.88
N SER A 106 -15.90 -7.57 5.08
CA SER A 106 -16.60 -8.42 4.11
C SER A 106 -18.11 -8.16 4.06
N GLN A 107 -18.70 -7.54 5.09
CA GLN A 107 -20.12 -7.20 5.13
C GLN A 107 -20.39 -5.94 4.31
N THR A 108 -19.54 -4.92 4.46
CA THR A 108 -19.66 -3.66 3.71
C THR A 108 -18.95 -3.71 2.36
N ARG A 109 -18.07 -4.70 2.16
CA ARG A 109 -17.22 -4.88 0.97
C ARG A 109 -16.35 -3.64 0.71
N SER A 110 -15.75 -3.12 1.78
CA SER A 110 -14.92 -1.92 1.76
C SER A 110 -13.76 -2.03 2.75
N PHE A 111 -12.73 -1.21 2.55
CA PHE A 111 -11.69 -1.00 3.54
C PHE A 111 -12.14 0.06 4.54
N GLU A 112 -12.31 -0.35 5.80
CA GLU A 112 -12.80 0.50 6.88
C GLU A 112 -11.67 0.93 7.81
N LYS A 113 -11.74 2.17 8.30
CA LYS A 113 -10.77 2.69 9.27
C LYS A 113 -10.90 1.93 10.59
N GLN A 114 -9.78 1.47 11.11
CA GLN A 114 -9.69 0.76 12.38
C GLN A 114 -9.44 1.76 13.51
N ASN A 115 -10.21 1.65 14.59
CA ASN A 115 -9.96 2.39 15.82
C ASN A 115 -9.10 1.50 16.72
N HIS A 116 -7.88 1.96 17.01
CA HIS A 116 -7.00 1.34 18.00
C HIS A 116 -7.12 2.02 19.35
#